data_AF-A0A955IFT2-F1
#
_entry.id   AF-A0A955IFT2-F1
#
_cell.length_a   1.000
_cell.length_b   1.000
_cell.length_c   1.000
_cell.angle_alpha   90.00
_cell.angle_beta   90.00
_cell.angle_gamma   90.00
#
_symmetry.space_group_name_H-M   'P 1'
#
loop_
_entity.id
_entity.type
_entity.pdbx_description
1 polymer ?
#
loop_
_entity_poly.entity_id
_entity_poly.type
_entity_poly.pdbx_seq_one_letter_code
_entity_poly.pdbx_strand_id
1 'polypeptide(L)'
;AHVVARGFNLYLPIPFARRCVITSDQGGFYYQVNVRQYDPGTAVASATRADLESLGRVDAPAQRALADRLGPADRLLATTEDPLTALAPGGACDVTFAARDRAIGGVLVIAPAGEAALRELVLVAEFDGSRTIECPLGDFFGSGVGANPFADWYRRVARDGERAELRSNWVMPFREHALLRVENRGAAVQPVAIRAVTVPFPWDDRTMHFHATWRHDPSIPVLGGQGTADWTMLGVEGSGTMVGDSLAVTNPVEAWWGEGDEKIVVDSEAFPSHFGTGTEDYYGYAWCCNESFDHAFHAQPRCDGRAHGNNWGHTSVSRVRSLDAIPFRSSIRFDLELWHWKACSVAYAGTSFFYARPGARVVGPATPATGTALRVPVPTPLPPPFVMEGAIEIEALRVADRSEGLPVVVQDLRGFARNAWSDDRHLWVQGRGPGDFVAVEIPVPHPGRWTVQLHATRSWDYGIVRFALFDLGAPTTHTNERGPLAPPVEINLFSGAHGGDANRAVPSGPIDLGTVRISGPLLLRAEVTGHDPASRGNGSYFGLDCVILTPEANE
;
A
#
# COMPACT_ATOMS: atom_id res chain seq x y z
N ALA A 1 -4.77 -18.21 10.43
CA ALA A 1 -5.32 -16.90 10.05
C ALA A 1 -4.24 -15.86 10.27
N HIS A 2 -4.21 -14.80 9.49
CA HIS A 2 -3.32 -13.67 9.72
C HIS A 2 -4.08 -12.36 9.58
N VAL A 3 -3.55 -11.32 10.21
CA VAL A 3 -4.07 -9.96 10.14
C VAL A 3 -3.04 -9.10 9.45
N VAL A 4 -3.46 -8.40 8.40
CA VAL A 4 -2.60 -7.48 7.64
C VAL A 4 -3.46 -6.35 7.09
N ALA A 5 -2.99 -5.10 7.20
CA ALA A 5 -3.70 -3.91 6.76
C ALA A 5 -5.21 -3.94 7.13
N ARG A 6 -5.49 -4.29 8.40
CA ARG A 6 -6.83 -4.42 9.02
C ARG A 6 -7.72 -5.54 8.48
N GLY A 7 -7.29 -6.29 7.47
CA GLY A 7 -7.99 -7.47 6.94
C GLY A 7 -7.67 -8.74 7.73
N PHE A 8 -8.67 -9.61 7.89
CA PHE A 8 -8.55 -10.91 8.55
C PHE A 8 -8.66 -12.03 7.53
N ASN A 9 -7.57 -12.76 7.29
CA ASN A 9 -7.50 -13.73 6.20
C ASN A 9 -7.26 -15.15 6.71
N LEU A 10 -7.97 -16.12 6.13
CA LEU A 10 -7.81 -17.54 6.41
C LEU A 10 -7.83 -18.37 5.13
N TYR A 11 -6.65 -18.81 4.70
CA TYR A 11 -6.47 -19.69 3.53
C TYR A 11 -6.46 -21.18 3.88
N LEU A 12 -6.73 -21.55 5.14
CA LEU A 12 -6.75 -22.95 5.55
C LEU A 12 -7.97 -23.66 4.92
N PRO A 13 -7.77 -24.71 4.11
CA PRO A 13 -8.90 -25.45 3.55
C PRO A 13 -9.66 -26.19 4.65
N ILE A 14 -10.99 -26.02 4.69
CA ILE A 14 -11.89 -26.72 5.62
C ILE A 14 -12.80 -27.64 4.80
N PRO A 15 -12.38 -28.89 4.50
CA PRO A 15 -13.20 -29.80 3.70
C PRO A 15 -14.43 -30.29 4.47
N PHE A 16 -15.54 -30.45 3.77
CA PHE A 16 -16.78 -31.00 4.32
C PHE A 16 -17.50 -31.83 3.25
N ALA A 17 -18.07 -32.96 3.66
CA ALA A 17 -18.71 -33.91 2.74
C ALA A 17 -20.19 -33.60 2.48
N ARG A 18 -20.86 -32.95 3.45
CA ARG A 18 -22.32 -32.76 3.43
C ARG A 18 -22.74 -31.33 3.71
N ARG A 19 -22.26 -30.76 4.82
CA ARG A 19 -22.65 -29.43 5.29
C ARG A 19 -21.52 -28.81 6.11
N CYS A 20 -21.29 -27.52 5.89
CA CYS A 20 -20.52 -26.65 6.78
C CYS A 20 -21.43 -25.52 7.23
N VAL A 21 -21.36 -25.16 8.52
CA VAL A 21 -22.08 -24.02 9.08
C VAL A 21 -21.04 -23.13 9.74
N ILE A 22 -20.99 -21.87 9.30
CA ILE A 22 -20.15 -20.84 9.89
C ILE A 22 -21.09 -19.91 10.64
N THR A 23 -20.86 -19.73 11.94
CA THR A 23 -21.68 -18.88 12.82
C THR A 23 -20.79 -17.86 13.51
N SER A 24 -21.32 -16.65 13.72
CA SER A 24 -20.72 -15.64 14.58
C SER A 24 -21.70 -15.27 15.68
N ASP A 25 -21.19 -15.08 16.89
CA ASP A 25 -21.91 -14.57 18.06
C ASP A 25 -21.78 -13.04 18.21
N GLN A 26 -20.99 -12.40 17.34
CA GLN A 26 -20.80 -10.95 17.25
C GLN A 26 -21.37 -10.41 15.94
N GLY A 27 -21.67 -9.10 15.89
CA GLY A 27 -22.07 -8.39 14.67
C GLY A 27 -21.07 -7.30 14.28
N GLY A 28 -21.35 -6.56 13.21
CA GLY A 28 -20.57 -5.37 12.83
C GLY A 28 -19.26 -5.66 12.08
N PHE A 29 -19.20 -6.77 11.35
CA PHE A 29 -18.07 -7.07 10.46
C PHE A 29 -18.59 -7.56 9.10
N TYR A 30 -17.76 -7.34 8.07
CA TYR A 30 -17.95 -7.85 6.72
C TYR A 30 -17.16 -9.16 6.57
N TYR A 31 -17.65 -10.08 5.76
CA TYR A 31 -16.97 -11.35 5.55
C TYR A 31 -17.24 -11.88 4.15
N GLN A 32 -16.23 -12.57 3.62
CA GLN A 32 -16.35 -13.37 2.41
C GLN A 32 -15.94 -14.81 2.72
N VAL A 33 -16.74 -15.78 2.26
CA VAL A 33 -16.43 -17.21 2.37
C VAL A 33 -16.43 -17.81 0.98
N ASN A 34 -15.23 -18.18 0.52
CA ASN A 34 -15.08 -18.89 -0.75
C ASN A 34 -15.29 -20.39 -0.54
N VAL A 35 -16.12 -21.00 -1.39
CA VAL A 35 -16.44 -22.43 -1.34
C VAL A 35 -16.16 -23.06 -2.70
N ARG A 36 -15.40 -24.16 -2.70
CA ARG A 36 -15.25 -25.01 -3.88
C ARG A 36 -16.22 -26.19 -3.79
N GLN A 37 -17.18 -26.23 -4.71
CA GLN A 37 -18.06 -27.39 -4.88
C GLN A 37 -17.40 -28.40 -5.83
N TYR A 38 -17.47 -29.68 -5.46
CA TYR A 38 -17.00 -30.78 -6.30
C TYR A 38 -18.16 -31.46 -7.02
N ASP A 39 -17.86 -32.15 -8.13
CA ASP A 39 -18.85 -32.91 -8.89
C ASP A 39 -19.54 -33.96 -7.99
N PRO A 40 -20.86 -34.21 -8.16
CA PRO A 40 -21.58 -35.22 -7.38
C PRO A 40 -20.88 -36.58 -7.40
N GLY A 41 -20.72 -37.18 -6.22
CA GLY A 41 -20.01 -38.47 -6.05
C GLY A 41 -18.52 -38.35 -5.71
N THR A 42 -17.95 -37.13 -5.72
CA THR A 42 -16.59 -36.90 -5.24
C THR A 42 -16.48 -37.24 -3.75
N ALA A 43 -15.58 -38.15 -3.40
CA ALA A 43 -15.32 -38.49 -2.00
C ALA A 43 -14.52 -37.37 -1.32
N VAL A 44 -15.15 -36.70 -0.35
CA VAL A 44 -14.51 -35.66 0.47
C VAL A 44 -14.54 -36.10 1.93
N ALA A 45 -13.38 -36.17 2.58
CA ALA A 45 -13.31 -36.37 4.02
C ALA A 45 -13.63 -35.04 4.73
N SER A 46 -14.58 -35.06 5.67
CA SER A 46 -14.89 -33.85 6.44
C SER A 46 -13.81 -33.61 7.49
N ALA A 47 -13.35 -32.36 7.61
CA ALA A 47 -12.44 -31.98 8.67
C ALA A 47 -13.07 -32.21 10.04
N THR A 48 -12.32 -32.81 10.95
CA THR A 48 -12.69 -32.98 12.34
C THR A 48 -12.03 -31.91 13.20
N ARG A 49 -12.53 -31.73 14.43
CA ARG A 49 -11.89 -30.87 15.43
C ARG A 49 -10.44 -31.30 15.68
N ALA A 50 -10.17 -32.60 15.74
CA ALA A 50 -8.82 -33.12 15.94
C ALA A 50 -7.89 -32.76 14.77
N ASP A 51 -8.39 -32.79 13.53
CA ASP A 51 -7.62 -32.34 12.36
C ASP A 51 -7.23 -30.86 12.51
N LEU A 52 -8.19 -30.00 12.84
CA LEU A 52 -7.97 -28.56 13.03
C LEU A 52 -7.02 -28.25 14.20
N GLU A 53 -7.16 -28.96 15.32
CA GLU A 53 -6.28 -28.83 16.48
C GLU A 53 -4.86 -29.35 16.19
N SER A 54 -4.73 -30.39 15.36
CA SER A 54 -3.43 -30.90 14.91
C SER A 54 -2.72 -29.95 13.96
N LEU A 55 -3.46 -29.23 13.11
CA LEU A 55 -2.93 -28.23 12.18
C LEU A 55 -2.33 -27.03 12.90
N GLY A 56 -2.84 -26.67 14.09
CA GLY A 56 -2.21 -25.68 14.98
C GLY A 56 -0.79 -26.07 15.45
N ARG A 57 -0.36 -27.32 15.23
CA ARG A 57 0.99 -27.82 15.53
C ARG A 57 1.89 -27.94 14.30
N VAL A 58 1.34 -27.77 13.08
CA VAL A 58 2.06 -27.86 11.78
C VAL A 58 2.74 -26.53 11.40
N ASP A 59 2.67 -25.53 12.29
CA ASP A 59 2.83 -24.13 11.94
C ASP A 59 4.25 -23.75 11.48
N ALA A 60 5.30 -24.27 12.13
CA ALA A 60 6.63 -23.72 11.88
C ALA A 60 7.22 -24.04 10.49
N PRO A 61 7.18 -25.27 9.95
CA PRO A 61 7.70 -25.55 8.60
C PRO A 61 6.87 -24.92 7.48
N ALA A 62 5.53 -24.96 7.56
CA ALA A 62 4.66 -24.39 6.56
C ALA A 62 4.73 -22.85 6.55
N GLN A 63 4.72 -22.21 7.74
CA GLN A 63 4.96 -20.77 7.84
C GLN A 63 6.37 -20.40 7.39
N ARG A 64 7.40 -21.19 7.71
CA ARG A 64 8.75 -20.96 7.18
C ARG A 64 8.79 -21.03 5.65
N ALA A 65 8.11 -22.00 5.03
CA ALA A 65 8.04 -22.08 3.57
C ALA A 65 7.30 -20.87 2.96
N LEU A 66 6.20 -20.43 3.60
CA LEU A 66 5.47 -19.22 3.21
C LEU A 66 6.26 -17.92 3.49
N ALA A 67 7.21 -17.95 4.42
CA ALA A 67 8.06 -16.80 4.78
C ALA A 67 9.36 -16.73 3.97
N ASP A 68 9.95 -17.88 3.60
CA ASP A 68 11.16 -17.94 2.77
C ASP A 68 10.87 -17.36 1.37
N ARG A 69 9.61 -17.51 0.88
CA ARG A 69 9.07 -16.87 -0.35
C ARG A 69 10.04 -16.98 -1.55
N LEU A 70 10.81 -18.06 -1.60
CA LEU A 70 11.84 -18.33 -2.59
C LEU A 70 11.74 -19.80 -3.01
N GLY A 71 11.56 -20.01 -4.31
CA GLY A 71 11.45 -21.33 -4.89
C GLY A 71 12.83 -21.94 -5.19
N PRO A 72 12.89 -23.25 -5.49
CA PRO A 72 14.11 -23.89 -5.98
C PRO A 72 14.72 -23.20 -7.22
N ALA A 73 13.89 -22.55 -8.04
CA ALA A 73 14.32 -21.84 -9.24
C ALA A 73 15.12 -20.55 -8.94
N ASP A 74 14.85 -19.88 -7.81
CA ASP A 74 15.62 -18.71 -7.39
C ASP A 74 17.08 -19.07 -7.14
N ARG A 75 17.34 -20.25 -6.56
CA ARG A 75 18.70 -20.77 -6.34
C ARG A 75 19.44 -21.05 -7.64
N LEU A 76 18.73 -21.40 -8.71
CA LEU A 76 19.31 -21.62 -10.05
C LEU A 76 19.59 -20.30 -10.79
N LEU A 77 18.89 -19.23 -10.43
CA LEU A 77 19.10 -17.88 -10.97
C LEU A 77 20.12 -17.08 -10.15
N ALA A 78 20.45 -17.51 -8.92
CA ALA A 78 21.28 -16.80 -7.93
C ALA A 78 22.79 -16.76 -8.24
N THR A 79 23.19 -16.72 -9.51
CA THR A 79 24.61 -16.71 -9.88
C THR A 79 24.85 -15.68 -10.98
N THR A 80 25.81 -14.78 -10.69
CA THR A 80 26.47 -13.75 -11.50
C THR A 80 25.72 -12.44 -11.83
N GLU A 81 26.43 -11.31 -11.68
CA GLU A 81 26.04 -10.02 -12.27
C GLU A 81 26.16 -10.12 -13.79
N ASP A 82 25.02 -10.16 -14.48
CA ASP A 82 25.01 -10.26 -15.93
C ASP A 82 25.16 -8.87 -16.58
N PRO A 83 25.89 -8.76 -17.71
CA PRO A 83 25.97 -7.50 -18.44
C PRO A 83 24.59 -7.11 -18.99
N LEU A 84 24.15 -5.89 -18.69
CA LEU A 84 22.90 -5.34 -19.21
C LEU A 84 23.03 -5.08 -20.71
N THR A 85 22.00 -5.46 -21.47
CA THR A 85 21.87 -5.12 -22.89
C THR A 85 21.18 -3.78 -23.02
N ALA A 86 21.79 -2.82 -23.72
CA ALA A 86 21.17 -1.53 -24.02
C ALA A 86 20.15 -1.69 -25.15
N LEU A 87 18.85 -1.74 -24.81
CA LEU A 87 17.77 -1.86 -25.78
C LEU A 87 17.40 -0.47 -26.32
N ALA A 88 17.69 -0.20 -27.60
CA ALA A 88 17.17 0.97 -28.29
C ALA A 88 15.62 0.91 -28.42
N PRO A 89 14.94 2.03 -28.74
CA PRO A 89 13.51 2.00 -29.07
C PRO A 89 13.18 0.96 -30.15
N GLY A 90 12.22 0.08 -29.88
CA GLY A 90 11.87 -1.07 -30.73
C GLY A 90 12.83 -2.26 -30.63
N GLY A 91 13.91 -2.15 -29.85
CA GLY A 91 14.85 -3.24 -29.58
C GLY A 91 14.30 -4.25 -28.59
N ALA A 92 14.88 -5.44 -28.58
CA ALA A 92 14.48 -6.52 -27.68
C ALA A 92 15.66 -7.42 -27.28
N CYS A 93 15.52 -8.12 -26.16
CA CYS A 93 16.35 -9.26 -25.78
C CYS A 93 15.47 -10.45 -25.43
N ASP A 94 15.91 -11.66 -25.76
CA ASP A 94 15.11 -12.86 -25.55
C ASP A 94 15.89 -14.06 -25.01
N VAL A 95 15.13 -14.99 -24.45
CA VAL A 95 15.55 -16.33 -24.06
C VAL A 95 14.61 -17.31 -24.75
N THR A 96 15.20 -18.28 -25.46
CA THR A 96 14.46 -19.32 -26.17
C THR A 96 14.82 -20.70 -25.66
N PHE A 97 13.85 -21.61 -25.65
CA PHE A 97 14.04 -23.02 -25.35
C PHE A 97 13.45 -23.88 -26.47
N ALA A 98 14.23 -24.85 -26.93
CA ALA A 98 13.78 -25.92 -27.81
C ALA A 98 14.04 -27.25 -27.09
N ALA A 99 13.12 -27.62 -26.21
CA ALA A 99 13.25 -28.78 -25.34
C ALA A 99 11.87 -29.34 -25.02
N ARG A 100 11.73 -30.66 -25.13
CA ARG A 100 10.42 -31.30 -24.99
C ARG A 100 9.96 -31.44 -23.55
N ASP A 101 8.67 -31.22 -23.33
CA ASP A 101 7.96 -31.52 -22.08
C ASP A 101 8.65 -30.88 -20.86
N ARG A 102 8.75 -29.55 -20.92
CA ARG A 102 9.43 -28.70 -19.94
C ARG A 102 8.48 -27.60 -19.47
N ALA A 103 8.81 -27.00 -18.34
CA ALA A 103 8.22 -25.74 -17.92
C ALA A 103 9.30 -24.74 -17.59
N ILE A 104 9.10 -23.47 -17.93
CA ILE A 104 9.87 -22.39 -17.30
C ILE A 104 9.44 -22.34 -15.84
N GLY A 105 10.41 -22.49 -14.94
CA GLY A 105 10.16 -22.52 -13.49
C GLY A 105 10.69 -21.30 -12.75
N GLY A 106 11.46 -20.46 -13.44
CA GLY A 106 12.00 -19.22 -12.90
C GLY A 106 12.39 -18.25 -14.00
N VAL A 107 12.09 -16.98 -13.81
CA VAL A 107 12.42 -15.85 -14.67
C VAL A 107 13.02 -14.75 -13.81
N LEU A 108 14.11 -14.14 -14.26
CA LEU A 108 14.76 -12.99 -13.67
C LEU A 108 14.89 -11.91 -14.75
N VAL A 109 14.40 -10.71 -14.49
CA VAL A 109 14.60 -9.53 -15.32
C VAL A 109 15.28 -8.45 -14.47
N ILE A 110 16.40 -7.92 -14.96
CA ILE A 110 17.02 -6.71 -14.42
C ILE A 110 16.70 -5.58 -15.39
N ALA A 111 16.11 -4.50 -14.88
CA ALA A 111 15.66 -3.36 -15.66
C ALA A 111 15.78 -2.05 -14.84
N PRO A 112 15.60 -0.87 -15.45
CA PRO A 112 15.49 0.38 -14.70
C PRO A 112 14.25 0.40 -13.82
N ALA A 113 14.34 1.02 -12.65
CA ALA A 113 13.27 1.07 -11.64
C ALA A 113 12.19 2.12 -11.91
N GLY A 114 12.42 3.02 -12.88
CA GLY A 114 11.52 4.13 -13.19
C GLY A 114 10.15 3.67 -13.70
N GLU A 115 9.10 4.39 -13.29
CA GLU A 115 7.71 4.09 -13.63
C GLU A 115 7.47 3.99 -15.14
N ALA A 116 7.95 4.98 -15.90
CA ALA A 116 7.84 4.98 -17.35
C ALA A 116 8.62 3.81 -17.97
N ALA A 117 9.85 3.56 -17.51
CA ALA A 117 10.68 2.49 -18.04
C ALA A 117 10.03 1.10 -17.85
N LEU A 118 9.50 0.81 -16.66
CA LEU A 118 8.82 -0.46 -16.38
C LEU A 118 7.46 -0.62 -17.05
N ARG A 119 6.82 0.50 -17.40
CA ARG A 119 5.59 0.47 -18.21
C ARG A 119 5.91 0.29 -19.70
N GLU A 120 7.00 0.85 -20.20
CA GLU A 120 7.41 0.82 -21.61
C GLU A 120 8.19 -0.44 -22.02
N LEU A 121 8.83 -1.10 -21.06
CA LEU A 121 9.41 -2.43 -21.23
C LEU A 121 8.31 -3.48 -21.10
N VAL A 122 8.11 -4.26 -22.16
CA VAL A 122 7.00 -5.22 -22.27
C VAL A 122 7.55 -6.64 -22.33
N LEU A 123 7.09 -7.50 -21.43
CA LEU A 123 7.31 -8.94 -21.49
C LEU A 123 6.35 -9.54 -22.52
N VAL A 124 6.92 -10.25 -23.48
CA VAL A 124 6.21 -11.07 -24.46
C VAL A 124 6.63 -12.51 -24.27
N ALA A 125 5.65 -13.43 -24.22
CA ALA A 125 5.92 -14.86 -24.19
C ALA A 125 5.11 -15.61 -25.23
N GLU A 126 5.77 -16.56 -25.89
CA GLU A 126 5.16 -17.47 -26.85
C GLU A 126 5.49 -18.92 -26.45
N PHE A 127 4.47 -19.76 -26.37
CA PHE A 127 4.59 -21.20 -26.08
C PHE A 127 3.97 -21.98 -27.24
N ASP A 128 4.76 -22.87 -27.85
CA ASP A 128 4.34 -23.74 -28.96
C ASP A 128 3.60 -23.00 -30.10
N GLY A 129 4.11 -21.81 -30.45
CA GLY A 129 3.57 -20.95 -31.51
C GLY A 129 2.38 -20.09 -31.11
N SER A 130 1.96 -20.11 -29.84
CA SER A 130 0.89 -19.26 -29.30
C SER A 130 1.46 -18.16 -28.42
N ARG A 131 1.19 -16.90 -28.74
CA ARG A 131 1.48 -15.77 -27.84
C ARG A 131 0.50 -15.76 -26.68
N THR A 132 1.01 -15.93 -25.46
CA THR A 132 0.18 -16.05 -24.25
C THR A 132 0.39 -14.92 -23.25
N ILE A 133 1.49 -14.16 -23.38
CA ILE A 133 1.81 -13.01 -22.54
C ILE A 133 2.17 -11.83 -23.43
N GLU A 134 1.53 -10.69 -23.16
CA GLU A 134 1.94 -9.36 -23.62
C GLU A 134 1.58 -8.36 -22.51
N CYS A 135 2.55 -8.04 -21.66
CA CYS A 135 2.31 -7.26 -20.45
C CYS A 135 3.53 -6.40 -20.09
N PRO A 136 3.34 -5.13 -19.70
CA PRO A 136 4.42 -4.33 -19.13
C PRO A 136 5.09 -5.01 -17.94
N LEU A 137 6.38 -4.80 -17.75
CA LEU A 137 7.16 -5.42 -16.68
C LEU A 137 6.58 -5.08 -15.30
N GLY A 138 6.35 -3.80 -15.00
CA GLY A 138 5.80 -3.41 -13.69
C GLY A 138 4.50 -4.13 -13.36
N ASP A 139 3.58 -4.16 -14.32
CA ASP A 139 2.24 -4.75 -14.21
C ASP A 139 2.27 -6.30 -14.14
N PHE A 140 3.16 -6.97 -14.89
CA PHE A 140 3.31 -8.45 -14.86
C PHE A 140 3.85 -8.93 -13.51
N PHE A 141 4.86 -8.23 -12.99
CA PHE A 141 5.49 -8.58 -11.72
C PHE A 141 4.69 -8.10 -10.51
N GLY A 142 3.50 -7.51 -10.70
CA GLY A 142 2.56 -7.15 -9.62
C GLY A 142 2.89 -5.86 -8.88
N SER A 143 3.88 -5.10 -9.36
CA SER A 143 4.39 -3.89 -8.73
C SER A 143 3.97 -2.60 -9.45
N GLY A 144 3.32 -2.72 -10.60
CA GLY A 144 2.88 -1.58 -11.41
C GLY A 144 1.96 -0.67 -10.60
N VAL A 145 2.16 0.64 -10.56
CA VAL A 145 3.15 1.41 -11.34
C VAL A 145 4.51 1.46 -10.65
N GLY A 146 5.59 1.14 -11.39
CA GLY A 146 6.98 1.27 -10.94
C GLY A 146 7.56 0.02 -10.27
N ALA A 147 8.74 0.19 -9.66
CA ALA A 147 9.44 -0.84 -8.89
C ALA A 147 9.24 -0.61 -7.38
N ASN A 148 8.13 -1.13 -6.87
CA ASN A 148 7.76 -1.13 -5.47
C ASN A 148 8.12 -2.49 -4.86
N PRO A 149 9.10 -2.56 -3.94
CA PRO A 149 9.58 -3.84 -3.42
C PRO A 149 8.49 -4.64 -2.71
N PHE A 150 8.36 -5.92 -3.06
CA PHE A 150 7.50 -6.88 -2.37
C PHE A 150 7.87 -8.32 -2.76
N ALA A 151 7.36 -9.30 -2.02
CA ALA A 151 7.41 -10.70 -2.40
C ALA A 151 6.12 -11.45 -2.07
N ASP A 152 5.55 -12.12 -3.07
CA ASP A 152 4.47 -13.10 -2.91
C ASP A 152 4.99 -14.53 -3.21
N TRP A 153 4.10 -15.50 -3.34
CA TRP A 153 4.46 -16.90 -3.61
C TRP A 153 5.15 -17.13 -4.97
N TYR A 154 4.77 -16.37 -6.00
CA TYR A 154 5.28 -16.53 -7.35
C TYR A 154 6.19 -15.39 -7.80
N ARG A 155 6.18 -14.23 -7.15
CA ARG A 155 6.85 -13.03 -7.66
C ARG A 155 7.61 -12.30 -6.56
N ARG A 156 8.69 -11.65 -6.97
CA ARG A 156 9.45 -10.74 -6.12
C ARG A 156 9.91 -9.55 -6.94
N VAL A 157 9.80 -8.37 -6.35
CA VAL A 157 10.39 -7.15 -6.85
C VAL A 157 11.34 -6.61 -5.78
N ALA A 158 12.57 -6.32 -6.18
CA ALA A 158 13.53 -5.59 -5.37
C ALA A 158 14.02 -4.37 -6.14
N ARG A 159 14.41 -3.32 -5.42
CA ARG A 159 14.91 -2.07 -5.98
C ARG A 159 16.24 -1.71 -5.31
N ASP A 160 17.23 -1.42 -6.14
CA ASP A 160 18.53 -0.89 -5.73
C ASP A 160 18.82 0.38 -6.55
N GLY A 161 18.56 1.54 -5.94
CA GLY A 161 18.61 2.84 -6.59
C GLY A 161 17.70 2.91 -7.83
N GLU A 162 18.33 3.10 -9.00
CA GLU A 162 17.67 3.19 -10.31
C GLU A 162 17.48 1.84 -10.99
N ARG A 163 17.84 0.72 -10.34
CA ARG A 163 17.70 -0.63 -10.87
C ARG A 163 16.61 -1.40 -10.13
N ALA A 164 15.88 -2.21 -10.87
CA ALA A 164 14.89 -3.15 -10.35
C ALA A 164 15.29 -4.58 -10.72
N GLU A 165 15.13 -5.47 -9.75
CA GLU A 165 15.22 -6.92 -9.92
C GLU A 165 13.81 -7.50 -9.85
N LEU A 166 13.37 -8.14 -10.92
CA LEU A 166 12.02 -8.65 -11.10
C LEU A 166 12.07 -10.17 -11.28
N ARG A 167 11.49 -10.92 -10.35
CA ARG A 167 11.51 -12.38 -10.33
C ARG A 167 10.11 -12.96 -10.44
N SER A 168 10.00 -14.05 -11.21
CA SER A 168 8.76 -14.81 -11.38
C SER A 168 9.06 -16.30 -11.38
N ASN A 169 8.32 -17.03 -10.54
CA ASN A 169 8.33 -18.48 -10.36
C ASN A 169 6.99 -19.09 -10.83
N TRP A 170 6.18 -18.34 -11.59
CA TRP A 170 5.06 -18.93 -12.31
C TRP A 170 5.56 -20.10 -13.15
N VAL A 171 4.94 -21.27 -13.00
CA VAL A 171 5.28 -22.44 -13.81
C VAL A 171 4.69 -22.23 -15.20
N MET A 172 5.49 -22.20 -16.26
CA MET A 172 5.02 -21.95 -17.63
C MET A 172 5.32 -23.17 -18.52
N PRO A 173 4.41 -24.16 -18.61
CA PRO A 173 4.62 -25.36 -19.42
C PRO A 173 4.66 -25.07 -20.91
N PHE A 174 5.54 -25.79 -21.61
CA PHE A 174 5.61 -25.85 -23.07
C PHE A 174 6.02 -27.25 -23.54
N ARG A 175 5.56 -27.64 -24.72
CA ARG A 175 5.74 -28.98 -25.26
C ARG A 175 6.98 -29.10 -26.11
N GLU A 176 7.25 -28.13 -26.98
CA GLU A 176 8.37 -28.16 -27.93
C GLU A 176 9.19 -26.88 -27.83
N HIS A 177 8.53 -25.71 -27.78
CA HIS A 177 9.18 -24.41 -27.87
C HIS A 177 8.64 -23.38 -26.89
N ALA A 178 9.55 -22.61 -26.30
CA ALA A 178 9.22 -21.41 -25.51
C ALA A 178 10.10 -20.24 -25.90
N LEU A 179 9.51 -19.05 -25.93
CA LEU A 179 10.16 -17.76 -26.09
C LEU A 179 9.73 -16.85 -24.93
N LEU A 180 10.70 -16.23 -24.27
CA LEU A 180 10.50 -15.08 -23.40
C LEU A 180 11.29 -13.91 -23.98
N ARG A 181 10.64 -12.76 -24.16
CA ARG A 181 11.26 -11.56 -24.74
C ARG A 181 10.89 -10.34 -23.93
N VAL A 182 11.86 -9.47 -23.68
CA VAL A 182 11.59 -8.10 -23.22
C VAL A 182 11.79 -7.16 -24.41
N GLU A 183 10.73 -6.43 -24.75
CA GLU A 183 10.74 -5.43 -25.81
C GLU A 183 10.75 -4.02 -25.22
N ASN A 184 11.62 -3.15 -25.72
CA ASN A 184 11.55 -1.73 -25.43
C ASN A 184 10.59 -1.05 -26.39
N ARG A 185 9.39 -0.73 -25.90
CA ARG A 185 8.36 -0.01 -26.67
C ARG A 185 8.29 1.48 -26.31
N GLY A 186 9.28 1.97 -25.57
CA GLY A 186 9.46 3.36 -25.20
C GLY A 186 10.33 4.14 -26.17
N ALA A 187 10.58 5.40 -25.83
CA ALA A 187 11.40 6.32 -26.64
C ALA A 187 12.86 6.42 -26.19
N ALA A 188 13.18 6.00 -24.96
CA ALA A 188 14.53 6.03 -24.41
C ALA A 188 15.24 4.68 -24.58
N VAL A 189 16.58 4.69 -24.62
CA VAL A 189 17.38 3.46 -24.52
C VAL A 189 17.27 2.92 -23.09
N GLN A 190 16.97 1.63 -22.94
CA GLN A 190 16.78 0.99 -21.63
C GLN A 190 17.79 -0.16 -21.42
N PRO A 191 18.59 -0.17 -20.35
CA PRO A 191 19.48 -1.29 -20.04
C PRO A 191 18.72 -2.45 -19.39
N VAL A 192 18.71 -3.63 -20.04
CA VAL A 192 17.92 -4.80 -19.61
C VAL A 192 18.73 -6.09 -19.68
N ALA A 193 18.52 -6.98 -18.71
CA ALA A 193 18.91 -8.39 -18.80
C ALA A 193 17.70 -9.28 -18.49
N ILE A 194 17.54 -10.40 -19.21
CA ILE A 194 16.53 -11.42 -18.95
C ILE A 194 17.19 -12.79 -18.87
N ARG A 195 16.79 -13.58 -17.87
CA ARG A 195 17.18 -14.97 -17.69
C ARG A 195 15.97 -15.81 -17.34
N ALA A 196 16.02 -17.07 -17.76
CA ALA A 196 15.01 -18.05 -17.39
C ALA A 196 15.65 -19.43 -17.24
N VAL A 197 15.03 -20.26 -16.40
CA VAL A 197 15.43 -21.66 -16.20
C VAL A 197 14.23 -22.58 -16.40
N THR A 198 14.50 -23.77 -16.93
CA THR A 198 13.46 -24.77 -17.19
C THR A 198 13.64 -26.00 -16.32
N VAL A 199 12.52 -26.61 -15.95
CA VAL A 199 12.43 -27.87 -15.21
C VAL A 199 11.67 -28.90 -16.04
N PRO A 200 11.92 -30.22 -15.84
CA PRO A 200 11.09 -31.27 -16.44
C PRO A 200 9.62 -31.09 -16.05
N PHE A 201 8.71 -31.25 -17.01
CA PHE A 201 7.27 -31.14 -16.77
C PHE A 201 6.52 -32.20 -17.60
N PRO A 202 5.90 -33.22 -16.96
CA PRO A 202 5.16 -34.25 -17.68
C PRO A 202 4.03 -33.64 -18.51
N TRP A 203 4.06 -33.88 -19.82
CA TRP A 203 3.02 -33.40 -20.72
C TRP A 203 1.92 -34.44 -20.90
N ASP A 204 0.68 -34.08 -20.56
CA ASP A 204 -0.51 -34.90 -20.80
C ASP A 204 -1.63 -34.07 -21.44
N ASP A 205 -2.80 -34.68 -21.62
CA ASP A 205 -3.98 -34.03 -22.20
C ASP A 205 -4.63 -32.99 -21.27
N ARG A 206 -4.11 -32.81 -20.05
CA ARG A 206 -4.56 -31.81 -19.07
C ARG A 206 -3.58 -30.65 -18.95
N THR A 207 -2.42 -30.71 -19.62
CA THR A 207 -1.46 -29.61 -19.62
C THR A 207 -2.06 -28.35 -20.26
N MET A 208 -1.72 -27.22 -19.66
CA MET A 208 -2.19 -25.89 -20.04
C MET A 208 -1.00 -24.95 -20.17
N HIS A 209 -1.10 -23.98 -21.08
CA HIS A 209 -0.13 -22.89 -21.14
C HIS A 209 -0.48 -21.84 -20.09
N PHE A 210 0.55 -21.15 -19.60
CA PHE A 210 0.39 -19.99 -18.75
C PHE A 210 0.11 -18.76 -19.60
N HIS A 211 -0.86 -17.95 -19.18
CA HIS A 211 -1.27 -16.71 -19.82
C HIS A 211 -1.22 -15.56 -18.83
N ALA A 212 -0.89 -14.38 -19.35
CA ALA A 212 -1.10 -13.12 -18.66
C ALA A 212 -1.69 -12.09 -19.63
N THR A 213 -2.82 -11.49 -19.26
CA THR A 213 -3.48 -10.45 -20.05
C THR A 213 -3.46 -9.14 -19.29
N TRP A 214 -3.18 -8.06 -20.01
CA TRP A 214 -3.16 -6.71 -19.46
C TRP A 214 -4.26 -5.86 -20.08
N ARG A 215 -5.00 -5.15 -19.25
CA ARG A 215 -5.96 -4.12 -19.66
C ARG A 215 -5.59 -2.83 -18.95
N HIS A 216 -5.43 -1.76 -19.70
CA HIS A 216 -5.23 -0.42 -19.15
C HIS A 216 -6.22 0.54 -19.75
N ASP A 217 -6.90 1.27 -18.87
CA ASP A 217 -7.79 2.36 -19.18
C ASP A 217 -7.30 3.61 -18.41
N PRO A 218 -6.75 4.61 -19.10
CA PRO A 218 -6.09 5.74 -18.45
C PRO A 218 -7.05 6.78 -17.89
N SER A 219 -8.36 6.68 -18.14
CA SER A 219 -9.34 7.67 -17.71
C SER A 219 -10.77 7.13 -17.74
N ILE A 220 -11.22 6.59 -16.61
CA ILE A 220 -12.56 6.04 -16.41
C ILE A 220 -13.36 6.99 -15.51
N PRO A 221 -14.49 7.56 -15.97
CA PRO A 221 -15.36 8.36 -15.12
C PRO A 221 -16.08 7.49 -14.08
N VAL A 222 -16.07 7.92 -12.82
CA VAL A 222 -16.81 7.30 -11.72
C VAL A 222 -17.87 8.24 -11.15
N LEU A 223 -18.96 7.67 -10.63
CA LEU A 223 -20.20 8.41 -10.38
C LEU A 223 -20.31 9.05 -8.98
N GLY A 224 -19.36 8.84 -8.08
CA GLY A 224 -19.33 9.50 -6.76
C GLY A 224 -20.51 9.14 -5.85
N GLY A 225 -20.61 7.87 -5.45
CA GLY A 225 -21.70 7.38 -4.59
C GLY A 225 -23.09 7.31 -5.26
N GLN A 226 -23.23 7.75 -6.52
CA GLN A 226 -24.50 7.75 -7.26
C GLN A 226 -24.72 6.50 -8.12
N GLY A 227 -23.91 5.44 -7.93
CA GLY A 227 -24.01 4.17 -8.65
C GLY A 227 -22.65 3.54 -8.93
N THR A 228 -22.69 2.37 -9.54
CA THR A 228 -21.52 1.56 -9.93
C THR A 228 -21.58 1.24 -11.43
N ALA A 229 -20.43 0.91 -12.01
CA ALA A 229 -20.33 0.37 -13.36
C ALA A 229 -19.30 -0.76 -13.39
N ASP A 230 -19.53 -1.81 -14.18
CA ASP A 230 -18.60 -2.95 -14.24
C ASP A 230 -17.45 -2.68 -15.22
N TRP A 231 -16.22 -2.92 -14.75
CA TRP A 231 -15.00 -2.91 -15.55
C TRP A 231 -14.45 -4.32 -15.72
N THR A 232 -14.64 -4.91 -16.91
CA THR A 232 -14.17 -6.26 -17.23
C THR A 232 -12.65 -6.37 -17.24
N MET A 233 -12.04 -6.95 -16.21
CA MET A 233 -10.60 -7.18 -16.15
C MET A 233 -10.16 -8.36 -17.02
N LEU A 234 -10.97 -9.44 -17.08
CA LEU A 234 -10.68 -10.66 -17.83
C LEU A 234 -11.93 -11.19 -18.53
N GLY A 235 -11.78 -11.68 -19.75
CA GLY A 235 -12.77 -12.51 -20.44
C GLY A 235 -12.10 -13.57 -21.29
N VAL A 236 -12.39 -14.84 -21.04
CA VAL A 236 -11.80 -15.99 -21.74
C VAL A 236 -12.89 -16.97 -22.14
N GLU A 237 -12.81 -17.48 -23.37
CA GLU A 237 -13.54 -18.65 -23.86
C GLU A 237 -12.59 -19.84 -23.98
N GLY A 238 -13.00 -21.01 -23.52
CA GLY A 238 -12.21 -22.22 -23.47
C GLY A 238 -12.22 -22.86 -22.07
N SER A 239 -11.25 -23.71 -21.79
CA SER A 239 -11.11 -24.35 -20.47
C SER A 239 -9.77 -24.02 -19.86
N GLY A 240 -9.77 -23.84 -18.54
CA GLY A 240 -8.59 -23.35 -17.85
C GLY A 240 -8.79 -23.20 -16.35
N THR A 241 -7.91 -22.41 -15.75
CA THR A 241 -7.93 -22.06 -14.34
C THR A 241 -7.34 -20.68 -14.13
N MET A 242 -8.10 -19.76 -13.56
CA MET A 242 -7.60 -18.46 -13.14
C MET A 242 -6.85 -18.59 -11.82
N VAL A 243 -5.63 -18.05 -11.77
CA VAL A 243 -4.67 -18.27 -10.67
C VAL A 243 -4.20 -17.00 -9.99
N GLY A 244 -4.65 -15.82 -10.42
CA GLY A 244 -4.38 -14.58 -9.73
C GLY A 244 -4.54 -13.37 -10.63
N ASP A 245 -4.25 -12.20 -10.08
CA ASP A 245 -4.34 -10.93 -10.77
C ASP A 245 -3.61 -9.82 -10.00
N SER A 246 -3.47 -8.66 -10.62
CA SER A 246 -2.93 -7.44 -10.02
C SER A 246 -3.61 -6.23 -10.60
N LEU A 247 -3.83 -5.21 -9.78
CA LEU A 247 -4.48 -3.97 -10.19
C LEU A 247 -3.61 -2.78 -9.76
N ALA A 248 -3.36 -1.89 -10.71
CA ALA A 248 -2.76 -0.59 -10.50
C ALA A 248 -3.82 0.48 -10.73
N VAL A 249 -4.03 1.35 -9.75
CA VAL A 249 -4.99 2.44 -9.77
C VAL A 249 -4.25 3.77 -9.67
N THR A 250 -4.61 4.73 -10.52
CA THR A 250 -4.29 6.15 -10.30
C THR A 250 -5.56 6.86 -9.86
N ASN A 251 -5.58 7.32 -8.62
CA ASN A 251 -6.66 8.09 -8.02
C ASN A 251 -6.30 9.58 -7.95
N PRO A 252 -7.04 10.49 -8.63
CA PRO A 252 -6.71 11.92 -8.64
C PRO A 252 -7.14 12.66 -7.36
N VAL A 253 -7.84 12.01 -6.42
CA VAL A 253 -8.40 12.64 -5.23
C VAL A 253 -8.10 11.83 -3.97
N GLU A 254 -8.25 12.44 -2.79
CA GLU A 254 -7.99 11.76 -1.51
C GLU A 254 -9.03 10.69 -1.16
N ALA A 255 -10.26 10.80 -1.69
CA ALA A 255 -11.37 9.93 -1.35
C ALA A 255 -11.15 8.48 -1.81
N TRP A 256 -11.77 7.54 -1.10
CA TRP A 256 -11.61 6.11 -1.34
C TRP A 256 -12.24 5.65 -2.67
N TRP A 257 -11.52 4.76 -3.35
CA TRP A 257 -11.77 4.33 -4.73
C TRP A 257 -12.27 2.90 -4.89
N GLY A 258 -12.08 2.06 -3.89
CA GLY A 258 -12.16 0.61 -4.02
C GLY A 258 -13.36 -0.01 -3.33
N GLU A 259 -14.48 0.70 -3.17
CA GLU A 259 -15.67 0.09 -2.55
C GLU A 259 -16.34 -0.97 -3.44
N GLY A 260 -15.98 -1.03 -4.73
CA GLY A 260 -16.68 -1.88 -5.69
C GLY A 260 -16.35 -3.36 -5.55
N ASP A 261 -17.37 -4.21 -5.72
CA ASP A 261 -17.27 -5.66 -5.62
C ASP A 261 -16.60 -6.27 -6.86
N GLU A 262 -15.82 -7.34 -6.67
CA GLU A 262 -15.53 -8.27 -7.76
C GLU A 262 -16.76 -9.09 -8.12
N LYS A 263 -16.92 -9.35 -9.42
CA LYS A 263 -17.95 -10.23 -9.98
C LYS A 263 -17.28 -11.19 -10.94
N ILE A 264 -17.27 -12.48 -10.61
CA ILE A 264 -16.68 -13.51 -11.49
C ILE A 264 -17.78 -14.48 -11.92
N VAL A 265 -18.03 -14.50 -13.22
CA VAL A 265 -18.97 -15.39 -13.89
C VAL A 265 -18.19 -16.55 -14.49
N VAL A 266 -18.46 -17.76 -14.03
CA VAL A 266 -17.83 -18.99 -14.53
C VAL A 266 -18.81 -19.76 -15.42
N ASP A 267 -18.33 -20.23 -16.56
CA ASP A 267 -19.07 -21.08 -17.51
C ASP A 267 -20.43 -20.50 -17.92
N SER A 268 -20.49 -19.17 -18.08
CA SER A 268 -21.67 -18.40 -18.48
C SER A 268 -22.88 -18.59 -17.56
N GLU A 269 -22.65 -18.81 -16.27
CA GLU A 269 -23.70 -18.82 -15.26
C GLU A 269 -24.54 -17.54 -15.25
N ALA A 270 -25.82 -17.65 -14.87
CA ALA A 270 -26.76 -16.54 -14.93
C ALA A 270 -26.52 -15.46 -13.86
N PHE A 271 -25.78 -15.79 -12.80
CA PHE A 271 -25.40 -14.90 -11.72
C PHE A 271 -23.97 -15.26 -11.28
N PRO A 272 -23.08 -14.30 -11.05
CA PRO A 272 -21.70 -14.59 -10.68
C PRO A 272 -21.64 -15.35 -9.35
N SER A 273 -21.05 -16.54 -9.37
CA SER A 273 -20.84 -17.37 -8.18
C SER A 273 -19.82 -16.77 -7.22
N HIS A 274 -18.93 -15.91 -7.73
CA HIS A 274 -18.11 -15.03 -6.90
C HIS A 274 -18.67 -13.61 -6.97
N PHE A 275 -19.13 -13.12 -5.82
CA PHE A 275 -19.59 -11.76 -5.63
C PHE A 275 -18.94 -11.22 -4.36
N GLY A 276 -18.25 -10.09 -4.50
CA GLY A 276 -17.46 -9.43 -3.48
C GLY A 276 -18.23 -8.64 -2.42
N THR A 277 -17.46 -7.90 -1.62
CA THR A 277 -17.95 -6.87 -0.68
C THR A 277 -17.18 -5.56 -0.72
N GLY A 278 -16.14 -5.49 -1.57
CA GLY A 278 -15.22 -4.37 -1.74
C GLY A 278 -13.95 -4.84 -2.44
N THR A 279 -13.29 -3.94 -3.18
CA THR A 279 -12.06 -4.26 -3.89
C THR A 279 -10.93 -4.50 -2.88
N GLU A 280 -10.90 -3.78 -1.75
CA GLU A 280 -9.94 -4.06 -0.68
C GLU A 280 -10.13 -5.45 -0.08
N ASP A 281 -11.39 -5.84 0.12
CA ASP A 281 -11.75 -7.13 0.71
C ASP A 281 -11.29 -8.27 -0.21
N TYR A 282 -11.47 -8.10 -1.53
CA TYR A 282 -10.96 -9.01 -2.54
C TYR A 282 -9.43 -9.15 -2.48
N TYR A 283 -8.70 -8.05 -2.28
CA TYR A 283 -7.24 -8.06 -2.14
C TYR A 283 -6.76 -8.34 -0.70
N GLY A 284 -7.66 -8.71 0.21
CA GLY A 284 -7.32 -9.23 1.53
C GLY A 284 -6.94 -8.18 2.57
N TYR A 285 -7.30 -6.91 2.37
CA TYR A 285 -7.17 -5.85 3.38
C TYR A 285 -8.53 -5.20 3.65
N ALA A 286 -8.61 -4.21 4.55
CA ALA A 286 -9.90 -3.64 4.94
C ALA A 286 -9.81 -2.15 5.30
N TRP A 287 -10.97 -1.48 5.32
CA TRP A 287 -11.13 -0.11 5.79
C TRP A 287 -10.26 0.91 5.04
N CYS A 288 -10.20 0.80 3.70
CA CYS A 288 -9.46 1.74 2.85
C CYS A 288 -7.99 1.94 3.29
N CYS A 289 -7.38 0.89 3.85
CA CYS A 289 -6.08 1.00 4.51
C CYS A 289 -4.98 1.30 3.50
N ASN A 290 -4.26 2.41 3.70
CA ASN A 290 -3.18 2.87 2.86
C ASN A 290 -1.80 2.28 3.23
N GLU A 291 -1.75 1.32 4.16
CA GLU A 291 -0.50 0.69 4.58
C GLU A 291 -0.01 -0.28 3.51
N SER A 292 1.25 -0.14 3.10
CA SER A 292 1.88 -1.16 2.26
C SER A 292 2.07 -2.46 3.02
N PHE A 293 1.84 -3.58 2.36
CA PHE A 293 2.09 -4.90 2.92
C PHE A 293 2.36 -5.94 1.84
N ASP A 294 2.97 -7.06 2.23
CA ASP A 294 3.09 -8.23 1.38
C ASP A 294 2.89 -9.54 2.14
N HIS A 295 2.26 -10.48 1.45
CA HIS A 295 2.00 -11.83 1.93
C HIS A 295 2.11 -12.80 0.75
N ALA A 296 2.24 -14.10 1.03
CA ALA A 296 2.38 -15.13 -0.01
C ALA A 296 1.24 -15.12 -1.05
N PHE A 297 0.04 -14.68 -0.66
CA PHE A 297 -1.17 -14.76 -1.51
C PHE A 297 -1.76 -13.41 -1.88
N HIS A 298 -1.30 -12.32 -1.27
CA HIS A 298 -1.81 -10.99 -1.55
C HIS A 298 -0.85 -9.91 -1.07
N ALA A 299 -0.91 -8.73 -1.69
CA ALA A 299 -0.02 -7.61 -1.37
C ALA A 299 -0.63 -6.26 -1.77
N GLN A 300 -0.24 -5.22 -1.06
CA GLN A 300 -0.35 -3.82 -1.47
C GLN A 300 1.08 -3.22 -1.55
N PRO A 301 1.83 -3.48 -2.64
CA PRO A 301 3.21 -2.99 -2.76
C PRO A 301 3.33 -1.46 -2.78
N ARG A 302 2.27 -0.74 -3.18
CA ARG A 302 2.27 0.72 -3.24
C ARG A 302 0.92 1.30 -2.83
N CYS A 303 0.95 2.33 -2.01
CA CYS A 303 -0.13 3.30 -1.87
C CYS A 303 0.51 4.67 -1.61
N ASP A 304 0.26 5.64 -2.49
CA ASP A 304 0.78 7.02 -2.33
C ASP A 304 -0.01 7.83 -1.29
N GLY A 305 -1.12 7.26 -0.79
CA GLY A 305 -1.97 7.81 0.24
C GLY A 305 -1.19 8.09 1.53
N ARG A 306 -1.27 9.33 2.02
CA ARG A 306 -0.40 9.82 3.10
C ARG A 306 -0.92 9.56 4.52
N ALA A 307 -2.18 9.16 4.64
CA ALA A 307 -2.84 8.93 5.92
C ALA A 307 -4.00 7.96 5.74
N HIS A 308 -4.46 7.34 6.83
CA HIS A 308 -5.64 6.48 6.80
C HIS A 308 -6.85 7.23 6.22
N GLY A 309 -7.54 6.61 5.26
CA GLY A 309 -8.66 7.21 4.53
C GLY A 309 -8.24 8.15 3.39
N ASN A 310 -6.97 8.54 3.27
CA ASN A 310 -6.43 9.21 2.10
C ASN A 310 -5.82 8.17 1.15
N ASN A 311 -6.43 8.03 -0.02
CA ASN A 311 -5.99 7.09 -1.06
C ASN A 311 -5.67 7.81 -2.38
N TRP A 312 -5.14 9.03 -2.27
CA TRP A 312 -4.66 9.80 -3.42
C TRP A 312 -3.42 9.17 -4.04
N GLY A 313 -3.27 9.34 -5.35
CA GLY A 313 -2.08 8.95 -6.09
C GLY A 313 -2.17 7.53 -6.62
N HIS A 314 -1.05 6.83 -6.69
CA HIS A 314 -1.01 5.47 -7.18
C HIS A 314 -1.24 4.45 -6.07
N THR A 315 -2.05 3.44 -6.34
CA THR A 315 -2.20 2.25 -5.51
C THR A 315 -1.98 1.00 -6.36
N SER A 316 -1.23 0.05 -5.83
CA SER A 316 -0.93 -1.22 -6.48
C SER A 316 -1.31 -2.34 -5.54
N VAL A 317 -2.16 -3.25 -6.00
CA VAL A 317 -2.64 -4.40 -5.23
C VAL A 317 -2.53 -5.68 -6.05
N SER A 318 -2.39 -6.79 -5.35
CA SER A 318 -2.06 -8.06 -5.98
C SER A 318 -2.68 -9.23 -5.23
N ARG A 319 -3.17 -10.24 -5.96
CA ARG A 319 -3.69 -11.49 -5.40
C ARG A 319 -3.19 -12.69 -6.19
N VAL A 320 -2.70 -13.69 -5.47
CA VAL A 320 -2.32 -15.01 -5.96
C VAL A 320 -3.32 -16.02 -5.42
N ARG A 321 -3.94 -16.77 -6.33
CA ARG A 321 -4.93 -17.81 -6.04
C ARG A 321 -4.35 -19.22 -6.11
N SER A 322 -3.31 -19.50 -5.32
CA SER A 322 -2.71 -20.85 -5.28
C SER A 322 -3.63 -21.88 -4.61
N LEU A 323 -4.36 -21.48 -3.57
CA LEU A 323 -5.19 -22.38 -2.76
C LEU A 323 -6.68 -22.31 -3.11
N ASP A 324 -7.08 -21.25 -3.82
CA ASP A 324 -8.45 -20.89 -4.17
C ASP A 324 -8.59 -20.55 -5.67
N ALA A 325 -7.79 -21.18 -6.52
CA ALA A 325 -7.87 -21.02 -7.98
C ALA A 325 -9.29 -21.30 -8.53
N ILE A 326 -9.67 -20.60 -9.59
CA ILE A 326 -11.02 -20.67 -10.18
C ILE A 326 -10.95 -21.45 -11.50
N PRO A 327 -11.31 -22.75 -11.51
CA PRO A 327 -11.38 -23.53 -12.74
C PRO A 327 -12.60 -23.12 -13.58
N PHE A 328 -12.47 -23.21 -14.90
CA PHE A 328 -13.57 -22.99 -15.84
C PHE A 328 -13.49 -24.01 -16.98
N ARG A 329 -14.64 -24.46 -17.48
CA ARG A 329 -14.75 -25.49 -18.54
C ARG A 329 -15.08 -24.90 -19.91
N SER A 330 -15.76 -23.76 -19.96
CA SER A 330 -16.17 -23.10 -21.20
C SER A 330 -15.88 -21.60 -21.22
N SER A 331 -15.95 -20.91 -20.09
CA SER A 331 -15.67 -19.47 -20.05
C SER A 331 -15.39 -18.95 -18.64
N ILE A 332 -14.68 -17.83 -18.56
CA ILE A 332 -14.60 -17.02 -17.34
C ILE A 332 -14.65 -15.55 -17.71
N ARG A 333 -15.42 -14.78 -16.93
CA ARG A 333 -15.46 -13.33 -17.00
C ARG A 333 -15.27 -12.76 -15.60
N PHE A 334 -14.32 -11.86 -15.44
CA PHE A 334 -14.05 -11.15 -14.20
C PHE A 334 -14.27 -9.66 -14.42
N ASP A 335 -15.28 -9.12 -13.75
CA ASP A 335 -15.56 -7.69 -13.65
C ASP A 335 -15.20 -7.17 -12.26
N LEU A 336 -14.75 -5.92 -12.21
CA LEU A 336 -14.64 -5.14 -10.98
C LEU A 336 -15.64 -3.99 -11.05
N GLU A 337 -16.44 -3.81 -10.01
CA GLU A 337 -17.26 -2.60 -9.91
C GLU A 337 -16.37 -1.36 -9.71
N LEU A 338 -16.66 -0.34 -10.49
CA LEU A 338 -16.10 0.99 -10.34
C LEU A 338 -16.99 1.78 -9.38
N TRP A 339 -16.75 1.63 -8.09
CA TRP A 339 -17.46 2.37 -7.05
C TRP A 339 -16.51 3.24 -6.23
N HIS A 340 -16.71 4.55 -6.33
CA HIS A 340 -15.87 5.57 -5.74
C HIS A 340 -16.74 6.58 -4.98
N TRP A 341 -16.27 7.07 -3.83
CA TRP A 341 -17.03 8.03 -2.99
C TRP A 341 -17.20 9.42 -3.61
N LYS A 342 -16.31 9.79 -4.52
CA LYS A 342 -16.29 11.08 -5.22
C LYS A 342 -16.37 10.92 -6.73
N ALA A 343 -17.08 11.81 -7.42
CA ALA A 343 -17.06 11.86 -8.87
C ALA A 343 -15.69 12.37 -9.35
N CYS A 344 -14.99 11.58 -10.16
CA CYS A 344 -13.68 11.89 -10.74
C CYS A 344 -13.40 10.96 -11.93
N SER A 345 -12.21 11.05 -12.52
CA SER A 345 -11.70 10.09 -13.49
C SER A 345 -10.50 9.36 -12.92
N VAL A 346 -10.65 8.05 -12.69
CA VAL A 346 -9.56 7.17 -12.22
C VAL A 346 -8.89 6.50 -13.41
N ALA A 347 -7.68 5.99 -13.25
CA ALA A 347 -7.05 5.13 -14.24
C ALA A 347 -6.81 3.73 -13.66
N TYR A 348 -7.18 2.68 -14.38
CA TYR A 348 -7.02 1.29 -13.95
C TYR A 348 -6.14 0.54 -14.95
N ALA A 349 -5.11 -0.13 -14.46
CA ALA A 349 -4.35 -1.13 -15.20
C ALA A 349 -4.43 -2.48 -14.46
N GLY A 350 -5.10 -3.45 -15.07
CA GLY A 350 -5.31 -4.78 -14.53
C GLY A 350 -4.53 -5.84 -15.30
N THR A 351 -3.84 -6.72 -14.57
CA THR A 351 -3.19 -7.92 -15.11
C THR A 351 -3.86 -9.15 -14.55
N SER A 352 -4.31 -10.07 -15.40
CA SER A 352 -4.89 -11.36 -14.97
C SER A 352 -3.98 -12.52 -15.36
N PHE A 353 -3.79 -13.47 -14.45
CA PHE A 353 -2.97 -14.67 -14.63
C PHE A 353 -3.83 -15.93 -14.64
N PHE A 354 -3.68 -16.76 -15.66
CA PHE A 354 -4.45 -17.99 -15.80
C PHE A 354 -3.70 -19.06 -16.59
N TYR A 355 -4.08 -20.31 -16.38
CA TYR A 355 -3.68 -21.43 -17.23
C TYR A 355 -4.84 -21.77 -18.15
N ALA A 356 -4.57 -22.00 -19.43
CA ALA A 356 -5.61 -22.42 -20.36
C ALA A 356 -5.14 -23.53 -21.29
N ARG A 357 -6.09 -24.39 -21.69
CA ARG A 357 -5.84 -25.43 -22.68
C ARG A 357 -5.57 -24.78 -24.05
N PRO A 358 -4.74 -25.40 -24.92
CA PRO A 358 -4.58 -24.96 -26.29
C PRO A 358 -5.93 -24.74 -26.99
N GLY A 359 -6.08 -23.60 -27.68
CA GLY A 359 -7.33 -23.20 -28.35
C GLY A 359 -8.23 -22.27 -27.53
N ALA A 360 -7.94 -22.04 -26.24
CA ALA A 360 -8.61 -20.99 -25.48
C ALA A 360 -8.32 -19.59 -26.07
N ARG A 361 -9.29 -18.69 -25.94
CA ARG A 361 -9.24 -17.35 -26.53
C ARG A 361 -9.59 -16.29 -25.49
N VAL A 362 -8.77 -15.25 -25.43
CA VAL A 362 -9.13 -14.03 -24.71
C VAL A 362 -10.16 -13.28 -25.56
N VAL A 363 -11.37 -13.12 -25.03
CA VAL A 363 -12.49 -12.43 -25.70
C VAL A 363 -12.88 -11.13 -25.00
N GLY A 364 -12.40 -10.92 -23.77
CA GLY A 364 -12.58 -9.68 -23.03
C GLY A 364 -11.66 -8.56 -23.51
N PRO A 365 -11.87 -7.33 -23.02
CA PRO A 365 -11.05 -6.18 -23.37
C PRO A 365 -9.61 -6.36 -22.83
N ALA A 366 -8.68 -6.67 -23.73
CA ALA A 366 -7.24 -6.60 -23.49
C ALA A 366 -6.67 -5.38 -24.22
N THR A 367 -5.73 -4.67 -23.59
CA THR A 367 -5.10 -3.50 -24.18
C THR A 367 -3.75 -3.92 -24.78
N PRO A 368 -3.53 -3.78 -26.10
CA PRO A 368 -2.20 -3.97 -26.66
C PRO A 368 -1.18 -3.04 -25.99
N ALA A 369 -0.03 -3.58 -25.58
CA ALA A 369 0.95 -2.83 -24.80
C ALA A 369 1.77 -1.90 -25.70
N THR A 370 1.13 -0.87 -26.28
CA THR A 370 1.73 0.01 -27.30
C THR A 370 1.26 1.46 -27.16
N GLY A 371 2.04 2.41 -27.68
CA GLY A 371 1.62 3.80 -27.84
C GLY A 371 1.16 4.47 -26.54
N THR A 372 0.00 5.14 -26.57
CA THR A 372 -0.53 5.88 -25.41
C THR A 372 -0.97 4.98 -24.26
N ALA A 373 -1.25 3.70 -24.51
CA ALA A 373 -1.56 2.75 -23.43
C ALA A 373 -0.38 2.58 -22.47
N LEU A 374 0.86 2.74 -22.93
CA LEU A 374 2.06 2.64 -22.10
C LEU A 374 2.35 3.90 -21.26
N ARG A 375 1.50 4.93 -21.32
CA ARG A 375 1.69 6.11 -20.46
C ARG A 375 1.28 5.78 -19.03
N VAL A 376 2.09 6.21 -18.08
CA VAL A 376 1.72 6.22 -16.66
C VAL A 376 0.87 7.46 -16.40
N PRO A 377 -0.40 7.31 -15.96
CA PRO A 377 -1.25 8.45 -15.63
C PRO A 377 -0.70 9.20 -14.41
N VAL A 378 -0.48 10.50 -14.50
CA VAL A 378 0.00 11.31 -13.37
C VAL A 378 -1.20 11.80 -12.55
N PRO A 379 -1.29 11.48 -11.25
CA PRO A 379 -2.38 11.95 -10.41
C PRO A 379 -2.33 13.48 -10.28
N THR A 380 -3.50 14.11 -10.19
CA THR A 380 -3.59 15.56 -9.96
C THR A 380 -2.88 15.91 -8.65
N PRO A 381 -1.91 16.84 -8.63
CA PRO A 381 -1.25 17.23 -7.38
C PRO A 381 -2.26 17.66 -6.32
N LEU A 382 -2.08 17.19 -5.08
CA LEU A 382 -2.84 17.73 -3.96
C LEU A 382 -2.53 19.23 -3.80
N PRO A 383 -3.50 20.04 -3.34
CA PRO A 383 -3.19 21.40 -2.94
C PRO A 383 -2.08 21.39 -1.86
N PRO A 384 -1.21 22.41 -1.82
CA PRO A 384 -0.24 22.52 -0.75
C PRO A 384 -0.97 22.56 0.59
N PRO A 385 -0.37 22.01 1.67
CA PRO A 385 -0.95 22.11 2.99
C PRO A 385 -1.11 23.58 3.38
N PHE A 386 -2.10 23.88 4.20
CA PHE A 386 -2.27 25.22 4.74
C PHE A 386 -1.09 25.54 5.66
N VAL A 387 -0.43 26.67 5.45
CA VAL A 387 0.69 27.11 6.29
C VAL A 387 0.37 28.50 6.81
N MET A 388 0.49 28.70 8.13
CA MET A 388 0.32 30.02 8.73
C MET A 388 1.50 30.92 8.35
N GLU A 389 1.22 32.20 8.11
CA GLU A 389 2.27 33.15 7.72
C GLU A 389 3.36 33.27 8.80
N GLY A 390 4.62 33.03 8.43
CA GLY A 390 5.75 33.09 9.36
C GLY A 390 5.89 31.90 10.32
N ALA A 391 5.13 30.82 10.10
CA ALA A 391 5.18 29.63 10.94
C ALA A 391 6.54 28.91 10.86
N ILE A 392 7.00 28.49 12.03
CA ILE A 392 8.06 27.51 12.23
C ILE A 392 7.39 26.23 12.75
N GLU A 393 7.29 25.21 11.89
CA GLU A 393 6.54 23.97 12.17
C GLU A 393 7.25 23.11 13.22
N ILE A 394 6.61 22.91 14.37
CA ILE A 394 7.26 22.29 15.55
C ILE A 394 7.55 20.80 15.31
N GLU A 395 6.72 20.11 14.54
CA GLU A 395 6.90 18.71 14.18
C GLU A 395 8.09 18.45 13.26
N ALA A 396 8.61 19.48 12.59
CA ALA A 396 9.83 19.42 11.80
C ALA A 396 11.09 19.75 12.61
N LEU A 397 10.94 20.24 13.85
CA LEU A 397 12.05 20.65 14.70
C LEU A 397 12.69 19.47 15.44
N ARG A 398 13.93 19.68 15.87
CA ARG A 398 14.65 18.75 16.72
C ARG A 398 14.06 18.77 18.13
N VAL A 399 13.59 17.62 18.60
CA VAL A 399 13.34 17.38 20.03
C VAL A 399 14.69 17.28 20.74
N ALA A 400 15.04 18.30 21.51
CA ALA A 400 16.32 18.41 22.20
C ALA A 400 16.36 17.59 23.50
N ASP A 401 15.23 17.50 24.21
CA ASP A 401 15.07 16.73 25.44
C ASP A 401 13.60 16.33 25.65
N ARG A 402 13.35 15.28 26.42
CA ARG A 402 12.01 14.84 26.83
C ARG A 402 12.10 13.85 27.99
N SER A 403 10.99 13.65 28.68
CA SER A 403 10.86 12.56 29.66
C SER A 403 11.22 11.19 29.06
N GLU A 404 11.90 10.36 29.85
CA GLU A 404 12.35 9.04 29.41
C GLU A 404 11.16 8.15 28.99
N GLY A 405 11.29 7.52 27.82
CA GLY A 405 10.29 6.64 27.25
C GLY A 405 8.98 7.31 26.81
N LEU A 406 8.91 8.65 26.82
CA LEU A 406 7.69 9.37 26.47
C LEU A 406 7.43 9.32 24.95
N PRO A 407 6.27 8.80 24.49
CA PRO A 407 5.93 8.83 23.08
C PRO A 407 5.70 10.26 22.61
N VAL A 408 6.44 10.63 21.57
CA VAL A 408 6.31 11.90 20.85
C VAL A 408 6.29 11.55 19.38
N VAL A 409 5.18 11.84 18.70
CA VAL A 409 4.94 11.44 17.31
C VAL A 409 4.32 12.59 16.55
N VAL A 410 4.57 12.65 15.24
CA VAL A 410 3.85 13.58 14.37
C VAL A 410 2.46 13.03 14.11
N GLN A 411 1.42 13.84 14.34
CA GLN A 411 0.04 13.46 14.05
C GLN A 411 -0.51 14.31 12.91
N ASP A 412 -1.20 13.64 11.97
CA ASP A 412 -1.97 14.27 10.90
C ASP A 412 -3.32 14.75 11.42
N LEU A 413 -3.65 16.01 11.17
CA LEU A 413 -4.86 16.66 11.69
C LEU A 413 -5.95 16.90 10.63
N ARG A 414 -5.71 16.53 9.37
CA ARG A 414 -6.66 16.75 8.25
C ARG A 414 -7.99 16.05 8.47
N GLY A 415 -7.99 14.96 9.24
CA GLY A 415 -9.20 14.24 9.65
C GLY A 415 -10.07 14.97 10.67
N PHE A 416 -9.58 16.03 11.33
CA PHE A 416 -10.34 16.81 12.30
C PHE A 416 -10.92 18.09 11.70
N ALA A 417 -10.10 18.88 11.01
CA ALA A 417 -10.53 20.08 10.28
C ALA A 417 -9.52 20.42 9.16
N ARG A 418 -9.98 21.06 8.08
CA ARG A 418 -9.11 21.54 6.99
C ARG A 418 -8.67 22.98 7.26
N ASN A 419 -7.42 23.31 6.92
CA ASN A 419 -6.85 24.66 7.01
C ASN A 419 -6.92 25.27 8.43
N ALA A 420 -6.75 24.43 9.44
CA ALA A 420 -6.94 24.82 10.84
C ALA A 420 -5.61 24.83 11.63
N TRP A 421 -4.67 23.98 11.26
CA TRP A 421 -3.31 23.90 11.82
C TRP A 421 -2.30 24.12 10.72
N SER A 422 -1.16 24.72 11.05
CA SER A 422 -0.09 24.91 10.07
C SER A 422 0.45 23.54 9.65
N ASP A 423 0.71 23.38 8.35
CA ASP A 423 1.12 22.13 7.71
C ASP A 423 0.15 20.93 7.95
N ASP A 424 -1.08 21.22 8.38
CA ASP A 424 -2.12 20.28 8.81
C ASP A 424 -1.66 19.20 9.80
N ARG A 425 -0.60 19.46 10.59
CA ARG A 425 0.03 18.51 11.50
C ARG A 425 0.35 19.16 12.84
N HIS A 426 0.69 18.33 13.82
CA HIS A 426 1.34 18.80 15.04
C HIS A 426 2.35 17.78 15.57
N LEU A 427 3.17 18.21 16.52
CA LEU A 427 3.93 17.32 17.40
C LEU A 427 3.02 16.85 18.54
N TRP A 428 2.58 15.59 18.49
CA TRP A 428 1.72 14.99 19.50
C TRP A 428 2.54 14.35 20.62
N VAL A 429 2.33 14.81 21.85
CA VAL A 429 3.00 14.30 23.04
C VAL A 429 2.01 13.51 23.88
N GLN A 430 2.33 12.24 24.11
CA GLN A 430 1.51 11.34 24.90
C GLN A 430 1.95 11.34 26.38
N GLY A 431 1.85 12.51 27.03
CA GLY A 431 2.14 12.71 28.46
C GLY A 431 1.45 11.66 29.34
N ARG A 432 2.14 11.10 30.34
CA ARG A 432 1.60 10.07 31.26
C ARG A 432 1.06 10.65 32.57
N GLY A 433 1.34 11.93 32.83
CA GLY A 433 0.91 12.65 34.03
C GLY A 433 1.73 13.92 34.26
N PRO A 434 1.45 14.66 35.35
CA PRO A 434 2.21 15.85 35.73
C PRO A 434 3.72 15.58 35.86
N GLY A 435 4.53 16.51 35.36
CA GLY A 435 5.99 16.44 35.30
C GLY A 435 6.54 15.88 34.00
N ASP A 436 5.72 15.24 33.15
CA ASP A 436 6.18 14.84 31.82
C ASP A 436 6.36 16.06 30.90
N PHE A 437 7.46 16.08 30.15
CA PHE A 437 7.81 17.23 29.29
C PHE A 437 8.44 16.83 27.96
N VAL A 438 8.38 17.76 27.01
CA VAL A 438 9.19 17.79 25.77
C VAL A 438 9.84 19.16 25.64
N ALA A 439 11.05 19.21 25.09
CA ALA A 439 11.75 20.44 24.75
C ALA A 439 12.20 20.41 23.29
N VAL A 440 11.83 21.46 22.54
CA VAL A 440 12.12 21.58 21.11
C VAL A 440 13.02 22.79 20.85
N GLU A 441 13.99 22.61 19.94
CA GLU A 441 14.91 23.66 19.54
C GLU A 441 14.34 24.46 18.36
N ILE A 442 14.06 25.73 18.59
CA ILE A 442 13.50 26.67 17.60
C ILE A 442 14.66 27.50 17.03
N PRO A 443 14.87 27.45 15.69
CA PRO A 443 15.86 28.30 15.05
C PRO A 443 15.43 29.76 15.12
N VAL A 444 16.37 30.63 15.51
CA VAL A 444 16.15 32.08 15.56
C VAL A 444 16.94 32.74 14.43
N PRO A 445 16.30 33.52 13.53
CA PRO A 445 16.97 34.04 12.34
C PRO A 445 18.21 34.90 12.62
N HIS A 446 18.13 35.73 13.65
CA HIS A 446 19.25 36.53 14.13
C HIS A 446 19.07 36.88 15.61
N PRO A 447 20.16 37.17 16.35
CA PRO A 447 20.06 37.73 17.69
C PRO A 447 19.21 39.00 17.69
N GLY A 448 18.38 39.18 18.72
CA GLY A 448 17.47 40.32 18.77
C GLY A 448 16.35 40.18 19.80
N ARG A 449 15.42 41.13 19.77
CA ARG A 449 14.20 41.10 20.57
C ARG A 449 13.06 40.55 19.71
N TRP A 450 12.40 39.51 20.20
CA TRP A 450 11.38 38.77 19.46
C TRP A 450 10.15 38.55 20.33
N THR A 451 8.97 38.77 19.78
CA THR A 451 7.71 38.26 20.32
C THR A 451 7.54 36.82 19.86
N VAL A 452 7.27 35.92 20.82
CA VAL A 452 7.13 34.48 20.57
C VAL A 452 5.66 34.08 20.73
N GLN A 453 5.02 33.69 19.64
CA GLN A 453 3.65 33.17 19.65
C GLN A 453 3.67 31.67 19.36
N LEU A 454 3.03 30.89 20.23
CA LEU A 454 2.84 29.45 20.06
C LEU A 454 1.42 29.18 19.57
N HIS A 455 1.28 28.34 18.56
CA HIS A 455 0.03 27.69 18.23
C HIS A 455 0.07 26.25 18.74
N ALA A 456 -0.98 25.83 19.44
CA ALA A 456 -1.12 24.50 20.00
C ALA A 456 -2.48 23.90 19.62
N THR A 457 -2.70 22.66 20.03
CA THR A 457 -3.97 21.97 19.84
C THR A 457 -4.68 21.78 21.16
N ARG A 458 -6.00 21.92 21.17
CA ARG A 458 -6.87 21.55 22.29
C ARG A 458 -7.63 20.27 21.95
N SER A 459 -7.77 19.37 22.92
CA SER A 459 -8.52 18.11 22.76
C SER A 459 -9.18 17.66 24.06
N TRP A 460 -10.07 16.68 23.98
CA TRP A 460 -10.88 16.15 25.07
C TRP A 460 -10.10 15.40 26.15
N ASP A 461 -8.87 14.98 25.83
CA ASP A 461 -7.95 14.20 26.64
C ASP A 461 -6.63 14.93 26.93
N TYR A 462 -6.59 16.24 26.65
CA TYR A 462 -5.40 17.06 26.81
C TYR A 462 -5.29 17.68 28.21
N GLY A 463 -4.05 17.92 28.64
CA GLY A 463 -3.72 18.40 29.97
C GLY A 463 -3.57 19.91 30.08
N ILE A 464 -3.24 20.34 31.30
CA ILE A 464 -2.75 21.68 31.60
C ILE A 464 -1.25 21.65 31.39
N VAL A 465 -0.74 22.54 30.52
CA VAL A 465 0.65 22.54 30.08
C VAL A 465 1.29 23.90 30.37
N ARG A 466 2.48 23.85 30.95
CA ARG A 466 3.34 25.01 31.18
C ARG A 466 4.41 25.11 30.10
N PHE A 467 4.47 26.28 29.48
CA PHE A 467 5.44 26.64 28.45
C PHE A 467 6.52 27.55 29.03
N ALA A 468 7.78 27.20 28.81
CA ALA A 468 8.93 27.98 29.23
C ALA A 468 9.94 28.12 28.09
N LEU A 469 10.53 29.31 27.98
CA LEU A 469 11.51 29.65 26.95
C LEU A 469 12.90 29.77 27.54
N PHE A 470 13.92 29.18 26.90
CA PHE A 470 15.31 29.27 27.33
C PHE A 470 16.21 29.66 26.14
N ASP A 471 17.16 30.55 26.36
CA ASP A 471 18.15 30.91 25.35
C ASP A 471 19.33 29.93 25.43
N LEU A 472 19.59 29.17 24.37
CA LEU A 472 20.74 28.27 24.28
C LEU A 472 22.05 29.01 23.94
N GLY A 473 21.98 30.22 23.39
CA GLY A 473 23.13 31.07 23.07
C GLY A 473 23.73 31.80 24.27
N ALA A 474 22.98 31.98 25.36
CA ALA A 474 23.46 32.69 26.54
C ALA A 474 24.56 31.91 27.31
N PRO A 475 25.56 32.57 27.90
CA PRO A 475 26.55 31.89 28.74
C PRO A 475 25.90 31.32 30.01
N THR A 476 26.25 30.08 30.39
CA THR A 476 25.80 29.46 31.65
C THR A 476 26.46 30.13 32.85
N THR A 477 25.68 30.50 33.87
CA THR A 477 26.22 31.01 35.15
C THR A 477 26.90 29.88 35.94
N HIS A 478 27.66 30.24 36.99
CA HIS A 478 28.37 29.30 37.88
C HIS A 478 27.47 28.26 38.59
N THR A 479 26.14 28.35 38.46
CA THR A 479 25.17 27.42 39.07
C THR A 479 24.61 26.38 38.09
N ASN A 480 25.06 26.36 36.83
CA ASN A 480 24.58 25.46 35.76
C ASN A 480 23.07 25.50 35.44
N GLU A 481 22.24 26.26 36.17
CA GLU A 481 20.82 26.41 35.88
C GLU A 481 20.56 27.65 35.02
N ARG A 482 20.08 27.44 33.79
CA ARG A 482 19.53 28.51 32.96
C ARG A 482 18.07 28.71 33.38
N GLY A 483 17.76 29.87 33.96
CA GLY A 483 16.37 30.27 34.21
C GLY A 483 15.62 30.58 32.91
N PRO A 484 14.27 30.56 32.93
CA PRO A 484 13.48 30.90 31.76
C PRO A 484 13.61 32.40 31.41
N LEU A 485 13.51 32.73 30.12
CA LEU A 485 13.64 34.09 29.57
C LEU A 485 12.49 35.02 29.96
N ALA A 486 11.33 34.43 30.30
CA ALA A 486 10.13 35.11 30.75
C ALA A 486 9.40 34.21 31.76
N PRO A 487 8.45 34.75 32.56
CA PRO A 487 7.57 33.93 33.39
C PRO A 487 6.89 32.83 32.56
N PRO A 488 6.97 31.55 32.96
CA PRO A 488 6.31 30.48 32.23
C PRO A 488 4.80 30.69 32.11
N VAL A 489 4.23 30.35 30.95
CA VAL A 489 2.80 30.50 30.66
C VAL A 489 2.12 29.14 30.81
N GLU A 490 1.05 29.06 31.59
CA GLU A 490 0.30 27.83 31.81
C GLU A 490 -1.06 27.89 31.11
N ILE A 491 -1.37 26.89 30.28
CA ILE A 491 -2.56 26.84 29.45
C ILE A 491 -3.29 25.52 29.66
N ASN A 492 -4.60 25.58 29.89
CA ASN A 492 -5.46 24.40 29.85
C ASN A 492 -5.79 24.05 28.40
N LEU A 493 -5.19 22.98 27.88
CA LEU A 493 -5.42 22.53 26.50
C LEU A 493 -6.60 21.57 26.38
N PHE A 494 -7.40 21.36 27.43
CA PHE A 494 -8.67 20.66 27.32
C PHE A 494 -9.65 21.44 26.42
N SER A 495 -10.31 20.77 25.46
CA SER A 495 -11.25 21.42 24.53
C SER A 495 -12.68 21.54 25.05
N GLY A 496 -13.08 20.77 26.07
CA GLY A 496 -14.47 20.74 26.55
C GLY A 496 -15.40 19.76 25.81
N ALA A 497 -14.96 19.11 24.74
CA ALA A 497 -15.78 18.20 23.93
C ALA A 497 -15.68 16.73 24.41
N HIS A 498 -16.74 15.92 24.30
CA HIS A 498 -16.73 14.48 24.65
C HIS A 498 -17.62 13.62 23.72
N GLY A 499 -17.07 12.52 23.17
CA GLY A 499 -17.82 11.41 22.55
C GLY A 499 -18.53 11.74 21.22
N GLY A 500 -18.44 10.86 20.21
CA GLY A 500 -19.27 10.87 18.99
C GLY A 500 -19.19 12.06 18.02
N ASP A 501 -18.82 13.25 18.48
CA ASP A 501 -18.92 14.49 17.71
C ASP A 501 -17.69 14.74 16.81
N ALA A 502 -17.96 15.25 15.61
CA ALA A 502 -16.96 15.85 14.73
C ALA A 502 -16.46 17.15 15.38
N ASN A 503 -15.39 17.09 16.18
CA ASN A 503 -14.48 18.18 16.64
C ASN A 503 -13.65 17.75 17.87
N ARG A 504 -13.00 16.57 17.85
CA ARG A 504 -12.20 16.11 19.00
C ARG A 504 -10.97 16.96 19.26
N ALA A 505 -10.33 17.45 18.19
CA ALA A 505 -9.20 18.37 18.24
C ALA A 505 -9.61 19.71 17.62
N VAL A 506 -9.21 20.81 18.23
CA VAL A 506 -9.41 22.17 17.71
C VAL A 506 -8.14 23.01 17.93
N PRO A 507 -7.84 24.02 17.09
CA PRO A 507 -6.72 24.91 17.32
C PRO A 507 -6.87 25.68 18.65
N SER A 508 -5.76 25.92 19.36
CA SER A 508 -5.79 26.78 20.56
C SER A 508 -6.01 28.26 20.22
N GLY A 509 -5.72 28.65 18.98
CA GLY A 509 -5.39 30.03 18.64
C GLY A 509 -3.98 30.41 19.14
N PRO A 510 -3.53 31.65 18.89
CA PRO A 510 -2.21 32.10 19.31
C PRO A 510 -2.12 32.18 20.84
N ILE A 511 -1.05 31.61 21.39
CA ILE A 511 -0.65 31.70 22.79
C ILE A 511 0.57 32.61 22.84
N ASP A 512 0.43 33.76 23.48
CA ASP A 512 1.54 34.69 23.68
C ASP A 512 2.48 34.18 24.78
N LEU A 513 3.72 33.85 24.41
CA LEU A 513 4.78 33.46 25.35
C LEU A 513 5.65 34.65 25.76
N GLY A 514 5.31 35.85 25.29
CA GLY A 514 5.95 37.12 25.61
C GLY A 514 7.03 37.54 24.62
N THR A 515 7.51 38.78 24.83
CA THR A 515 8.66 39.34 24.13
C THR A 515 9.94 39.08 24.92
N VAL A 516 10.90 38.40 24.30
CA VAL A 516 12.18 38.01 24.90
C VAL A 516 13.37 38.46 24.04
N ARG A 517 14.52 38.68 24.67
CA ARG A 517 15.79 38.89 23.95
C ARG A 517 16.48 37.54 23.78
N ILE A 518 16.83 37.21 22.54
CA ILE A 518 17.38 35.91 22.19
C ILE A 518 18.75 36.10 21.52
N SER A 519 19.76 35.34 21.95
CA SER A 519 21.13 35.41 21.44
C SER A 519 21.56 34.21 20.59
N GLY A 520 20.83 33.09 20.65
CA GLY A 520 21.06 31.89 19.83
C GLY A 520 19.77 31.11 19.59
N PRO A 521 19.84 29.79 19.35
CA PRO A 521 18.64 28.96 19.26
C PRO A 521 17.80 29.06 20.54
N LEU A 522 16.48 29.09 20.37
CA LEU A 522 15.51 29.18 21.45
C LEU A 522 15.02 27.77 21.81
N LEU A 523 15.07 27.39 23.08
CA LEU A 523 14.47 26.14 23.55
C LEU A 523 13.08 26.43 24.11
N LEU A 524 12.05 25.82 23.53
CA LEU A 524 10.69 25.79 24.07
C LEU A 524 10.49 24.48 24.84
N ARG A 525 10.27 24.57 26.14
CA ARG A 525 9.88 23.43 27.00
C ARG A 525 8.38 23.49 27.27
N ALA A 526 7.68 22.38 26.98
CA ALA A 526 6.28 22.16 27.30
C ALA A 526 6.18 21.03 28.33
N GLU A 527 5.63 21.32 29.51
CA GLU A 527 5.54 20.40 30.65
C GLU A 527 4.10 20.26 31.14
N VAL A 528 3.63 19.03 31.32
CA VAL A 528 2.31 18.76 31.90
C VAL A 528 2.34 19.12 33.37
N THR A 529 1.43 19.98 33.82
CA THR A 529 1.33 20.40 35.24
C THR A 529 0.06 19.91 35.92
N GLY A 530 -0.94 19.50 35.13
CA GLY A 530 -2.21 19.01 35.65
C GLY A 530 -3.16 18.59 34.54
N HIS A 531 -4.43 18.38 34.91
CA HIS A 531 -5.51 18.08 33.97
C HIS A 531 -6.80 18.78 34.42
N ASP A 532 -7.69 19.05 33.47
CA ASP A 532 -9.03 19.51 33.77
C ASP A 532 -9.87 18.36 34.37
N PRO A 533 -10.63 18.57 35.47
CA PRO A 533 -11.46 17.51 36.07
C PRO A 533 -12.52 16.92 35.12
N ALA A 534 -12.92 17.66 34.08
CA ALA A 534 -13.84 17.16 33.06
C ALA A 534 -13.13 16.33 31.97
N SER A 535 -11.79 16.41 31.86
CA SER A 535 -11.03 15.63 30.89
C SER A 535 -11.26 14.12 31.09
N ARG A 536 -11.43 13.38 29.99
CA ARG A 536 -11.62 11.92 30.03
C ARG A 536 -10.37 11.23 29.49
N GLY A 537 -10.14 9.98 29.92
CA GLY A 537 -8.94 9.23 29.53
C GLY A 537 -7.72 9.67 30.33
N ASN A 538 -6.59 9.87 29.66
CA ASN A 538 -5.31 10.15 30.31
C ASN A 538 -5.14 11.62 30.76
N GLY A 539 -5.88 12.55 30.14
CA GLY A 539 -5.91 13.97 30.54
C GLY A 539 -4.57 14.70 30.55
N SER A 540 -3.54 14.11 29.94
CA SER A 540 -2.14 14.56 30.06
C SER A 540 -1.47 14.70 28.69
N TYR A 541 -2.20 14.42 27.60
CA TYR A 541 -1.70 14.61 26.26
C TYR A 541 -1.65 16.09 25.89
N PHE A 542 -0.84 16.43 24.90
CA PHE A 542 -0.87 17.75 24.28
C PHE A 542 -0.29 17.72 22.87
N GLY A 543 -0.62 18.73 22.06
CA GLY A 543 -0.15 18.88 20.69
C GLY A 543 0.39 20.28 20.43
N LEU A 544 1.56 20.37 19.81
CA LEU A 544 2.24 21.63 19.46
C LEU A 544 2.27 21.78 17.93
N ASP A 545 1.65 22.84 17.42
CA ASP A 545 1.48 23.10 15.97
C ASP A 545 2.72 23.87 15.46
N CYS A 546 2.73 25.19 15.60
CA CYS A 546 3.82 26.03 15.11
C CYS A 546 4.22 27.13 16.10
N VAL A 547 5.39 27.72 15.88
CA VAL A 547 5.81 28.98 16.52
C VAL A 547 5.96 30.08 15.49
N ILE A 548 5.46 31.27 15.80
CA ILE A 548 5.68 32.48 15.01
C ILE A 548 6.59 33.41 15.82
N LEU A 549 7.71 33.80 15.21
CA LEU A 549 8.66 34.76 15.77
C LEU A 549 8.49 36.11 15.05
N THR A 550 8.05 37.13 15.78
CA THR A 550 7.91 38.49 15.23
C THR A 550 9.03 39.38 15.78
N PRO A 551 9.88 40.00 14.93
CA PRO A 551 10.94 40.87 15.40
C PRO A 551 10.33 42.18 15.91
N GLU A 552 10.73 42.62 17.09
CA GLU A 552 10.46 44.00 17.50
C GLU A 552 11.51 44.92 16.88
N ALA A 553 11.07 46.07 16.37
CA ALA A 553 11.99 47.09 15.86
C ALA A 553 13.00 47.46 16.97
N ASN A 554 14.28 47.52 16.61
CA ASN A 554 15.33 47.90 17.54
C ASN A 554 15.03 49.30 18.10
N GLU A 555 14.79 49.40 19.41
CA GLU A 555 14.99 50.65 20.17
C GLU A 555 16.49 50.97 20.30
#